data_AF-A0A849RFE6-F1
#
_entry.id   AF-A0A849RFE6-F1
#
_cell.length_a   1.000
_cell.length_b   1.000
_cell.length_c   1.000
_cell.angle_alpha   90.00
_cell.angle_beta   90.00
_cell.angle_gamma   90.00
#
_symmetry.space_group_name_H-M   'P 1'
#
loop_
_entity.id
_entity.type
_entity.pdbx_description
1 polymer ?
#
loop_
_entity_poly.entity_id
_entity_poly.type
_entity_poly.pdbx_seq_one_letter_code
_entity_poly.pdbx_strand_id
1 'polypeptide(L)' 'MSESELIDLHFGLGLAVRNAFGLHDRGSTLRLSCGTEHPDDASQIIIQALWEKVKESKC' A
#
# COMPACT_ATOMS: atom_id res chain seq x y z
N MET A 1 -18.19 -10.40 -3.58
CA MET A 1 -17.83 -9.75 -2.32
C MET A 1 -18.84 -8.64 -2.07
N SER A 2 -19.36 -8.56 -0.86
CA SER A 2 -20.14 -7.45 -0.34
C SER A 2 -19.28 -6.19 -0.17
N GLU A 3 -19.92 -5.04 0.00
CA GLU A 3 -19.23 -3.78 0.28
C GLU A 3 -18.33 -3.88 1.52
N SER A 4 -18.84 -4.47 2.61
CA SER A 4 -18.08 -4.71 3.84
C SER A 4 -16.83 -5.57 3.61
N GLU A 5 -16.94 -6.65 2.83
CA GLU A 5 -15.79 -7.51 2.53
C GLU A 5 -14.73 -6.78 1.67
N LEU A 6 -15.17 -5.91 0.75
CA LEU A 6 -14.24 -5.10 -0.05
C LEU A 6 -13.53 -4.05 0.80
N ILE A 7 -14.27 -3.41 1.71
CA ILE A 7 -13.74 -2.47 2.71
C ILE A 7 -12.69 -3.17 3.58
N ASP A 8 -13.02 -4.31 4.17
CA ASP A 8 -12.12 -5.07 5.03
C ASP A 8 -10.87 -5.54 4.28
N LEU A 9 -11.02 -5.96 3.02
CA LEU A 9 -9.89 -6.33 2.18
C LEU A 9 -8.98 -5.12 1.90
N HIS A 10 -9.55 -3.98 1.53
CA HIS A 10 -8.80 -2.77 1.24
C HIS A 10 -8.01 -2.29 2.46
N PHE A 11 -8.68 -2.16 3.61
CA PHE A 11 -8.04 -1.74 4.85
C PHE A 11 -7.06 -2.77 5.40
N GLY A 12 -7.40 -4.06 5.33
CA GLY A 12 -6.55 -5.14 5.81
C GLY A 12 -5.23 -5.23 5.03
N LEU A 13 -5.29 -5.16 3.69
CA LEU A 13 -4.10 -5.18 2.85
C LEU A 13 -3.24 -3.92 3.06
N GLY A 14 -3.85 -2.74 3.07
CA GLY A 14 -3.14 -1.48 3.35
C GLY A 14 -2.44 -1.51 4.70
N LEU A 15 -3.13 -1.97 5.75
CA LEU A 15 -2.59 -2.15 7.09
C LEU A 15 -1.39 -3.10 7.13
N ALA A 16 -1.48 -4.24 6.43
CA ALA A 16 -0.41 -5.22 6.37
C ALA A 16 0.85 -4.64 5.70
N VAL A 17 0.70 -3.95 4.57
CA VAL A 17 1.79 -3.26 3.85
C VAL A 17 2.43 -2.21 4.75
N ARG A 18 1.61 -1.33 5.35
CA ARG A 18 2.07 -0.27 6.26
C ARG A 18 2.98 -0.79 7.36
N ASN A 19 2.56 -1.86 8.02
CA ASN A 19 3.26 -2.43 9.16
C ASN A 19 4.52 -3.19 8.72
N ALA A 20 4.46 -3.95 7.62
CA ALA A 20 5.60 -4.72 7.12
C ALA A 20 6.76 -3.83 6.64
N PHE A 21 6.44 -2.67 6.06
CA PHE A 21 7.44 -1.73 5.54
C PHE A 21 7.78 -0.57 6.49
N GLY A 22 7.25 -0.59 7.73
CA GLY A 22 7.54 0.43 8.73
C GLY A 22 7.13 1.84 8.30
N LEU A 23 6.02 1.98 7.56
CA LEU A 23 5.61 3.28 7.00
C LEU A 23 5.12 4.28 8.06
N HIS A 24 4.96 3.86 9.31
CA HIS A 24 4.73 4.78 10.44
C HIS A 24 5.96 5.65 10.75
N ASP A 25 7.15 5.20 10.37
CA ASP A 25 8.38 5.96 10.60
C ASP A 25 8.45 7.16 9.66
N ARG A 26 8.54 8.36 10.27
CA ARG A 26 8.70 9.60 9.53
C ARG A 26 10.03 9.66 8.77
N GLY A 27 11.06 8.96 9.24
CA GLY A 27 12.36 8.81 8.60
C GLY A 27 12.42 7.73 7.51
N SER A 28 11.35 6.97 7.29
CA SER A 28 11.31 5.91 6.27
C SER A 28 11.58 6.49 4.88
N THR A 29 12.71 6.11 4.29
CA THR A 29 13.07 6.51 2.91
C THR A 29 12.04 6.01 1.91
N LEU A 30 11.48 4.82 2.14
CA LEU A 30 10.41 4.27 1.32
C LEU A 30 9.14 5.13 1.39
N ARG A 31 8.69 5.51 2.60
CA ARG A 31 7.54 6.42 2.76
C ARG A 31 7.79 7.76 2.08
N LEU A 32 8.98 8.35 2.29
CA LEU A 32 9.36 9.62 1.66
C LEU A 32 9.35 9.51 0.13
N SER A 33 9.80 8.38 -0.42
CA SER A 33 9.79 8.14 -1.87
C SER A 33 8.37 8.03 -2.46
N CYS A 34 7.37 7.69 -1.64
CA CYS A 34 5.97 7.70 -2.05
C CYS A 34 5.39 9.12 -2.20
N GLY A 35 6.07 10.17 -1.72
CA GLY A 35 5.63 11.56 -1.88
C GLY A 35 4.39 11.94 -1.06
N THR A 36 4.04 11.16 -0.04
CA THR A 36 2.91 11.43 0.87
C THR A 36 3.35 11.37 2.33
N GLU A 37 2.72 12.21 3.16
CA GLU A 37 2.95 12.20 4.60
C GLU A 37 2.18 11.08 5.31
N HIS A 38 1.05 10.64 4.75
CA HIS A 38 0.16 9.71 5.41
C HIS A 38 0.60 8.25 5.15
N PRO A 39 0.77 7.43 6.20
CA PRO A 39 1.32 6.07 6.07
C PRO A 39 0.37 5.11 5.31
N ASP A 40 -0.95 5.33 5.38
CA ASP A 40 -1.91 4.52 4.62
C ASP A 40 -1.88 4.87 3.13
N ASP A 41 -1.71 6.14 2.79
CA ASP A 41 -1.60 6.60 1.40
C ASP A 41 -0.32 6.02 0.76
N ALA A 42 0.78 5.97 1.52
CA ALA A 42 2.01 5.33 1.07
C ALA A 42 1.78 3.82 0.79
N SER A 43 0.97 3.16 1.61
CA SER A 43 0.59 1.76 1.38
C SER A 43 -0.22 1.59 0.09
N GLN A 44 -1.16 2.49 -0.18
CA GLN A 44 -1.93 2.49 -1.43
C GLN A 44 -1.03 2.67 -2.66
N ILE A 45 -0.06 3.59 -2.61
CA ILE A 45 0.89 3.83 -3.71
C ILE A 45 1.72 2.58 -3.99
N ILE A 46 2.22 1.91 -2.94
CA ILE A 46 2.98 0.66 -3.08
C ILE A 46 2.11 -0.45 -3.71
N ILE A 47 0.87 -0.60 -3.25
CA ILE A 47 -0.08 -1.60 -3.81
C ILE A 47 -0.34 -1.32 -5.29
N GLN A 48 -0.53 -0.06 -5.68
CA GLN A 48 -0.74 0.32 -7.07
C GLN A 48 0.50 0.01 -7.93
N ALA A 49 1.71 0.36 -7.46
CA ALA A 49 2.94 0.06 -8.16
C ALA A 49 3.17 -1.46 -8.33
N LEU A 50 2.87 -2.26 -7.30
CA LEU A 50 2.91 -3.72 -7.37
C LEU A 50 1.93 -4.25 -8.43
N TRP A 51 0.71 -3.72 -8.48
CA TRP A 51 -0.31 -4.14 -9.43
C TRP A 51 0.12 -3.89 -10.88
N GLU A 52 0.70 -2.71 -11.18
CA GLU A 52 1.25 -2.42 -12.51
C GLU A 52 2.34 -3.44 -12.90
N LYS A 53 3.29 -3.69 -11.99
CA LYS A 53 4.38 -4.66 -12.22
C LYS A 53 3.88 -6.09 -12.44
N VAL A 54 2.86 -6.52 -11.69
CA VAL A 54 2.24 -7.84 -11.87
C VAL A 54 1.57 -7.93 -13.24
N LYS A 55 0.87 -6.89 -13.69
CA LYS A 55 0.26 -6.86 -15.04
C LYS A 55 1.30 -6.93 -16.14
N GLU A 56 2.40 -6.19 -16.02
CA GLU A 56 3.53 -6.25 -16.98
C GLU A 56 4.13 -7.66 -17.06
N SER A 57 4.20 -8.37 -15.92
CA SER A 57 4.78 -9.71 -15.83
C SER A 57 3.85 -10.83 -16.34
N LYS A 58 2.62 -10.52 -16.75
CA LYS A 58 1.66 -11.49 -17.32
C LYS A 58 1.69 -11.56 -18.85
N CYS A 59 2.65 -10.91 -19.49
CA CYS A 59 2.94 -11.01 -20.93
C CYS A 59 4.14 -11.91 -21.21
#